data_AF-A0A7J3FAI8-F1
#
_entry.id   AF-A0A7J3FAI8-F1
#
_cell.length_a   1.000
_cell.length_b   1.000
_cell.length_c   1.000
_cell.angle_alpha   90.00
_cell.angle_beta   90.00
_cell.angle_gamma   90.00
#
_symmetry.space_group_name_H-M   'P 1'
#
loop_
_entity.id
_entity.type
_entity.pdbx_description
1 polymer ?
#
loop_
_entity_poly.entity_id
_entity_poly.type
_entity_poly.pdbx_seq_one_letter_code
_entity_poly.pdbx_strand_id
1 'polypeptide(L)'
;MVLILSRSDLEKILTMKDVIEYVEMAFLELQRGTAILPMRATITLSEKHGWIGVMPAYLGRMGSLSTKIVTVFEKNLEKNMPTIMATIMLNDSETGAPLAIMDGTLITAMRTGAVCGVATKYLARKDSKNVGIFGAGVQARTQLMAMCAVREIRKALVHDVVKERAESFASEMSKILKYQ
;
A
#
# COMPACT_ATOMS: atom_id res chain seq x y z
N MET A 1 1.99 -25.29 -11.20
CA MET A 1 1.48 -25.23 -9.81
C MET A 1 1.44 -23.78 -9.40
N VAL A 2 0.32 -23.29 -8.86
CA VAL A 2 0.18 -21.88 -8.45
C VAL A 2 0.88 -21.67 -7.11
N LEU A 3 1.74 -20.65 -7.02
CA LEU A 3 2.42 -20.29 -5.79
C LEU A 3 1.48 -19.53 -4.84
N ILE A 4 1.48 -19.86 -3.56
CA ILE A 4 0.74 -19.12 -2.54
C ILE A 4 1.72 -18.36 -1.67
N LEU A 5 1.61 -17.03 -1.62
CA LEU A 5 2.44 -16.18 -0.77
C LEU A 5 1.60 -15.55 0.34
N SER A 6 1.89 -15.97 1.56
CA SER A 6 1.25 -15.40 2.75
C SER A 6 1.83 -14.02 3.06
N ARG A 7 1.17 -13.31 3.99
CA ARG A 7 1.70 -12.05 4.52
C ARG A 7 3.13 -12.20 5.06
N SER A 8 3.44 -13.27 5.78
CA SER A 8 4.76 -13.47 6.39
C SER A 8 5.86 -13.78 5.36
N ASP A 9 5.49 -14.33 4.21
CA ASP A 9 6.42 -14.50 3.08
C ASP A 9 6.76 -13.15 2.45
N LEU A 10 5.74 -12.30 2.27
CA LEU A 10 5.91 -10.97 1.69
C LEU A 10 6.67 -10.01 2.61
N GLU A 11 6.44 -10.06 3.93
CA GLU A 11 7.16 -9.24 4.92
C GLU A 11 8.69 -9.48 4.90
N LYS A 12 9.14 -10.65 4.44
CA LYS A 12 10.57 -10.98 4.34
C LYS A 12 11.24 -10.41 3.09
N ILE A 13 10.48 -10.10 2.05
CA ILE A 13 11.02 -9.74 0.73
C ILE A 13 10.68 -8.31 0.30
N LEU A 14 9.64 -7.70 0.85
CA LEU A 14 9.23 -6.35 0.49
C LEU A 14 9.90 -5.30 1.38
N THR A 15 10.69 -4.43 0.77
CA THR A 15 11.16 -3.20 1.44
C THR A 15 10.42 -1.97 0.90
N MET A 16 10.22 -0.95 1.73
CA MET A 16 9.56 0.28 1.28
C MET A 16 10.32 0.97 0.13
N LYS A 17 11.65 0.87 0.13
CA LYS A 17 12.50 1.42 -0.94
C LYS A 17 12.19 0.76 -2.29
N ASP A 18 12.14 -0.57 -2.34
CA ASP A 18 11.86 -1.31 -3.57
C ASP A 18 10.44 -1.02 -4.07
N VAL A 19 9.47 -0.97 -3.15
CA VAL A 19 8.08 -0.67 -3.52
C VAL A 19 7.94 0.75 -4.09
N ILE A 20 8.67 1.74 -3.56
CA ILE A 20 8.71 3.10 -4.13
C ILE A 20 9.26 3.08 -5.55
N GLU A 21 10.37 2.37 -5.78
CA GLU A 21 11.00 2.26 -7.09
C GLU A 21 10.04 1.63 -8.12
N TYR A 22 9.42 0.49 -7.80
CA TYR A 22 8.48 -0.17 -8.72
C TYR A 22 7.19 0.64 -8.94
N VAL A 23 6.68 1.34 -7.92
CA VAL A 23 5.54 2.24 -8.09
C VAL A 23 5.91 3.41 -9.01
N GLU A 24 7.10 3.97 -8.87
CA GLU A 24 7.61 5.03 -9.75
C GLU A 24 7.72 4.55 -11.20
N MET A 25 8.26 3.34 -11.42
CA MET A 25 8.31 2.71 -12.75
C MET A 25 6.92 2.48 -13.34
N ALA A 26 5.95 2.01 -12.53
CA ALA A 26 4.57 1.82 -12.98
C ALA A 26 3.90 3.13 -13.42
N PHE A 27 4.15 4.24 -12.73
CA PHE A 27 3.69 5.57 -13.17
C PHE A 27 4.35 6.02 -14.47
N LEU A 28 5.64 5.71 -14.67
CA LEU A 28 6.33 6.00 -15.93
C LEU A 28 5.75 5.18 -17.09
N GLU A 29 5.43 3.91 -16.87
CA GLU A 29 4.75 3.08 -17.88
C GLU A 29 3.36 3.60 -18.23
N LEU A 30 2.57 4.01 -17.21
CA LEU A 30 1.28 4.65 -17.41
C LEU A 30 1.42 5.92 -18.27
N GLN A 31 2.37 6.79 -17.95
CA GLN A 31 2.62 8.00 -18.73
C GLN A 31 3.07 7.71 -20.16
N ARG A 32 3.81 6.61 -20.38
CA ARG A 32 4.30 6.19 -21.70
C ARG A 32 3.28 5.40 -22.51
N GLY A 33 2.09 5.12 -21.97
CA GLY A 33 1.04 4.36 -22.64
C GLY A 33 1.34 2.86 -22.76
N THR A 34 2.28 2.32 -21.98
CA THR A 34 2.60 0.88 -21.96
C THR A 34 1.85 0.12 -20.87
N ALA A 35 1.04 0.82 -20.07
CA ALA A 35 0.17 0.22 -19.05
C ALA A 35 -1.28 0.16 -19.51
N ILE A 36 -1.94 -0.98 -19.28
CA ILE A 36 -3.38 -1.18 -19.48
C ILE A 36 -4.02 -1.33 -18.10
N LEU A 37 -4.88 -0.37 -17.74
CA LEU A 37 -5.53 -0.28 -16.43
C LEU A 37 -6.98 0.21 -16.60
N PRO A 38 -7.95 -0.70 -16.81
CA PRO A 38 -9.34 -0.31 -16.88
C PRO A 38 -9.83 0.28 -15.55
N MET A 39 -10.96 0.99 -15.63
CA MET A 39 -11.65 1.44 -14.42
C MET A 39 -12.02 0.24 -13.55
N ARG A 40 -11.80 0.37 -12.23
CA ARG A 40 -12.12 -0.71 -11.30
C ARG A 40 -13.63 -1.03 -11.34
N ALA A 41 -13.98 -2.30 -11.34
CA ALA A 41 -15.35 -2.74 -11.09
C ALA A 41 -15.61 -2.75 -9.58
N THR A 42 -16.75 -2.25 -9.14
CA THR A 42 -17.10 -2.14 -7.71
C THR A 42 -18.53 -2.61 -7.46
N ILE A 43 -18.73 -3.38 -6.40
CA ILE A 43 -20.05 -3.70 -5.84
C ILE A 43 -20.11 -3.09 -4.43
N THR A 44 -21.12 -2.26 -4.19
CA THR A 44 -21.36 -1.61 -2.90
C THR A 44 -22.46 -2.34 -2.14
N LEU A 45 -22.20 -2.66 -0.88
CA LEU A 45 -23.12 -3.26 0.08
C LEU A 45 -23.47 -2.20 1.13
N SER A 46 -24.37 -1.28 0.75
CA SER A 46 -24.71 -0.10 1.56
C SER A 46 -25.18 -0.47 2.96
N GLU A 47 -25.98 -1.53 3.10
CA GLU A 47 -26.48 -2.06 4.36
C GLU A 47 -25.40 -2.66 5.26
N LYS A 48 -24.23 -2.99 4.68
CA LYS A 48 -23.07 -3.50 5.41
C LYS A 48 -21.99 -2.44 5.64
N HIS A 49 -22.18 -1.21 5.16
CA HIS A 49 -21.15 -0.17 5.14
C HIS A 49 -19.84 -0.70 4.54
N GLY A 50 -19.96 -1.38 3.40
CA GLY A 50 -18.81 -2.00 2.76
C GLY A 50 -18.93 -2.11 1.25
N TRP A 51 -17.80 -2.40 0.62
CA TRP A 51 -17.71 -2.61 -0.81
C TRP A 51 -16.59 -3.59 -1.16
N ILE A 52 -16.72 -4.21 -2.33
CA ILE A 52 -15.70 -5.03 -2.97
C ILE A 52 -15.33 -4.41 -4.32
N GLY A 53 -14.03 -4.37 -4.63
CA GLY A 53 -13.51 -3.85 -5.88
C GLY A 53 -12.54 -4.82 -6.54
N VAL A 54 -12.62 -4.90 -7.86
CA VAL A 54 -11.71 -5.68 -8.71
C VAL A 54 -10.88 -4.72 -9.57
N MET A 55 -9.56 -4.87 -9.48
CA MET A 55 -8.58 -3.98 -10.11
C MET A 55 -7.59 -4.80 -10.94
N PRO A 56 -7.93 -5.18 -12.19
CA PRO A 56 -6.99 -5.79 -13.11
C PRO A 56 -6.06 -4.73 -13.72
N ALA A 57 -4.81 -5.10 -13.98
CA ALA A 57 -3.86 -4.26 -14.71
C ALA A 57 -2.79 -5.11 -15.41
N TYR A 58 -2.29 -4.59 -16.52
CA TYR A 58 -1.11 -5.08 -17.23
C TYR A 58 -0.08 -3.96 -17.40
N LEU A 59 1.17 -4.22 -17.02
CA LEU A 59 2.31 -3.32 -17.27
C LEU A 59 3.20 -3.96 -18.34
N GLY A 60 3.22 -3.38 -19.53
CA GLY A 60 3.85 -3.98 -20.72
C GLY A 60 5.37 -4.12 -20.63
N ARG A 61 6.09 -3.16 -20.06
CA ARG A 61 7.56 -3.26 -19.96
C ARG A 61 7.99 -4.14 -18.78
N MET A 62 7.23 -4.12 -17.69
CA MET A 62 7.43 -5.03 -16.55
C MET A 62 6.88 -6.44 -16.79
N GLY A 63 6.11 -6.67 -17.87
CA GLY A 63 5.48 -7.96 -18.18
C GLY A 63 4.46 -8.45 -17.14
N SER A 64 3.97 -7.56 -16.26
CA SER A 64 3.19 -7.93 -15.08
C SER A 64 1.69 -7.85 -15.36
N LEU A 65 1.03 -9.00 -15.48
CA LEU A 65 -0.44 -9.13 -15.55
C LEU A 65 -0.98 -9.57 -14.19
N SER A 66 -1.73 -8.70 -13.51
CA SER A 66 -2.23 -9.00 -12.17
C SER A 66 -3.65 -8.47 -11.95
N THR A 67 -4.36 -9.11 -11.03
CA THR A 67 -5.67 -8.65 -10.56
C THR A 67 -5.69 -8.59 -9.05
N LYS A 68 -6.06 -7.44 -8.49
CA LYS A 68 -6.34 -7.30 -7.07
C LYS A 68 -7.84 -7.32 -6.82
N ILE A 69 -8.26 -8.13 -5.86
CA ILE A 69 -9.59 -8.07 -5.25
C ILE A 69 -9.42 -7.47 -3.86
N VAL A 70 -10.13 -6.37 -3.59
CA VAL A 70 -10.05 -5.66 -2.31
C VAL A 70 -11.44 -5.49 -1.73
N THR A 71 -11.58 -5.70 -0.43
CA THR A 71 -12.79 -5.39 0.34
C THR A 71 -12.49 -4.29 1.33
N VAL A 72 -13.47 -3.41 1.51
CA VAL A 72 -13.42 -2.35 2.52
C VAL A 72 -14.73 -2.37 3.29
N PHE A 73 -14.66 -2.65 4.59
CA PHE A 73 -15.81 -2.75 5.49
C PHE A 73 -15.54 -1.90 6.73
N GLU A 74 -16.22 -0.76 6.86
CA GLU A 74 -15.92 0.25 7.88
C GLU A 74 -16.09 -0.31 9.30
N LYS A 75 -17.12 -1.13 9.51
CA LYS A 75 -17.47 -1.74 10.80
C LYS A 75 -16.63 -2.97 11.16
N ASN A 76 -15.61 -3.34 10.38
CA ASN A 76 -14.77 -4.49 10.72
C ASN A 76 -13.95 -4.27 12.00
N LEU A 77 -13.65 -3.02 12.35
CA LEU A 77 -12.94 -2.70 13.59
C LEU A 77 -13.74 -3.15 14.84
N GLU A 78 -15.07 -3.12 14.80
CA GLU A 78 -15.94 -3.62 15.87
C GLU A 78 -15.84 -5.15 16.05
N LYS A 79 -15.34 -5.84 15.02
CA LYS A 79 -15.16 -7.30 14.98
C LYS A 79 -13.70 -7.73 15.13
N ASN A 80 -12.81 -6.80 15.51
CA ASN A 80 -11.36 -7.02 15.56
C ASN A 80 -10.76 -7.48 14.20
N MET A 81 -11.35 -7.05 13.09
CA MET A 81 -10.86 -7.35 11.74
C MET A 81 -10.33 -6.08 11.04
N PRO A 82 -9.38 -6.20 10.09
CA PRO A 82 -8.96 -5.08 9.28
C PRO A 82 -10.12 -4.49 8.47
N THR A 83 -10.19 -3.15 8.40
CA THR A 83 -11.13 -2.43 7.52
C THR A 83 -10.89 -2.76 6.06
N ILE A 84 -9.63 -2.88 5.65
CA ILE A 84 -9.21 -3.18 4.27
C ILE A 84 -8.57 -4.55 4.27
N MET A 85 -9.04 -5.44 3.41
CA MET A 85 -8.42 -6.74 3.13
C MET A 85 -8.32 -6.92 1.63
N ALA A 86 -7.29 -7.60 1.15
CA ALA A 86 -7.15 -7.84 -0.27
C ALA A 86 -6.40 -9.14 -0.57
N THR A 87 -6.61 -9.63 -1.79
CA THR A 87 -5.86 -10.73 -2.40
C THR A 87 -5.42 -10.29 -3.79
N ILE A 88 -4.21 -10.67 -4.18
CA ILE A 88 -3.67 -10.38 -5.51
C ILE A 88 -3.39 -11.69 -6.22
N MET A 89 -3.88 -11.82 -7.45
CA MET A 89 -3.52 -12.89 -8.37
C MET A 89 -2.57 -12.35 -9.43
N LEU A 90 -1.47 -13.07 -9.66
CA LEU A 90 -0.54 -12.84 -10.75
C LEU A 90 -0.75 -13.91 -11.81
N ASN A 91 -0.84 -13.48 -13.07
CA ASN A 91 -0.94 -14.35 -14.23
C ASN A 91 0.29 -14.17 -15.11
N ASP A 92 0.66 -15.25 -15.78
CA ASP A 92 1.60 -15.24 -16.88
C ASP A 92 0.98 -14.44 -18.03
N SER A 93 1.68 -13.40 -18.50
CA SER A 93 1.13 -12.48 -19.51
C SER A 93 1.12 -13.07 -20.93
N GLU A 94 1.86 -14.15 -21.18
CA GLU A 94 1.93 -14.82 -22.48
C GLU A 94 0.89 -15.93 -22.59
N THR A 95 0.70 -16.71 -21.52
CA THR A 95 -0.16 -17.91 -21.51
C THR A 95 -1.48 -17.73 -20.77
N GLY A 96 -1.60 -16.66 -19.96
CA GLY A 96 -2.73 -16.44 -19.05
C GLY A 96 -2.74 -17.35 -17.82
N ALA A 97 -1.79 -18.28 -17.70
CA ALA A 97 -1.74 -19.24 -16.61
C ALA A 97 -1.57 -18.54 -15.25
N PRO A 98 -2.30 -18.94 -14.20
CA PRO A 98 -2.08 -18.38 -12.86
C PRO A 98 -0.69 -18.76 -12.34
N LEU A 99 0.08 -17.76 -11.93
CA LEU A 99 1.42 -17.93 -11.37
C LEU A 99 1.39 -17.91 -9.85
N ALA A 100 0.71 -16.93 -9.26
CA ALA A 100 0.68 -16.77 -7.81
C ALA A 100 -0.63 -16.17 -7.28
N ILE A 101 -0.98 -16.50 -6.05
CA ILE A 101 -1.99 -15.83 -5.23
C ILE A 101 -1.29 -15.35 -3.94
N MET A 102 -1.47 -14.08 -3.62
CA MET A 102 -0.68 -13.40 -2.58
C MET A 102 -1.58 -12.61 -1.62
N ASP A 103 -1.13 -12.44 -0.37
CA ASP A 103 -1.75 -11.46 0.53
C ASP A 103 -1.70 -10.06 -0.09
N GLY A 104 -2.86 -9.54 -0.44
CA GLY A 104 -3.01 -8.21 -1.00
C GLY A 104 -3.10 -7.13 0.07
N THR A 105 -3.29 -7.50 1.33
CA THR A 105 -3.51 -6.55 2.44
C THR A 105 -2.23 -5.78 2.74
N LEU A 106 -1.11 -6.49 2.95
CA LEU A 106 0.20 -5.90 3.12
C LEU A 106 0.62 -5.11 1.88
N ILE A 107 0.51 -5.72 0.69
CA ILE A 107 0.86 -5.05 -0.58
C ILE A 107 0.06 -3.77 -0.74
N THR A 108 -1.23 -3.78 -0.39
CA THR A 108 -2.09 -2.59 -0.45
C THR A 108 -1.58 -1.48 0.47
N ALA A 109 -1.19 -1.78 1.71
CA ALA A 109 -0.63 -0.79 2.62
C ALA A 109 0.71 -0.24 2.09
N MET A 110 1.62 -1.12 1.67
CA MET A 110 2.96 -0.78 1.19
C MET A 110 2.89 0.10 -0.06
N ARG A 111 2.16 -0.34 -1.09
CA ARG A 111 2.04 0.42 -2.35
C ARG A 111 1.33 1.75 -2.15
N THR A 112 0.39 1.85 -1.21
CA THR A 112 -0.30 3.12 -0.93
C THR A 112 0.64 4.14 -0.28
N GLY A 113 1.46 3.70 0.68
CA GLY A 113 2.54 4.52 1.23
C GLY A 113 3.56 4.90 0.16
N ALA A 114 3.97 3.95 -0.68
CA ALA A 114 4.95 4.17 -1.73
C ALA A 114 4.50 5.20 -2.79
N VAL A 115 3.22 5.23 -3.18
CA VAL A 115 2.68 6.29 -4.05
C VAL A 115 2.94 7.67 -3.44
N CYS A 116 2.70 7.83 -2.13
CA CYS A 116 2.99 9.07 -1.43
C CYS A 116 4.50 9.31 -1.24
N GLY A 117 5.30 8.26 -1.14
CA GLY A 117 6.77 8.35 -1.19
C GLY A 117 7.25 8.94 -2.52
N VAL A 118 6.76 8.43 -3.66
CA VAL A 118 7.04 8.99 -5.00
C VAL A 118 6.58 10.44 -5.08
N ALA A 119 5.35 10.76 -4.68
CA ALA A 119 4.86 12.13 -4.67
C ALA A 119 5.74 13.05 -3.79
N THR A 120 6.10 12.60 -2.59
CA THR A 120 6.99 13.34 -1.68
C THR A 120 8.37 13.56 -2.29
N LYS A 121 8.92 12.56 -2.98
CA LYS A 121 10.22 12.64 -3.66
C LYS A 121 10.27 13.82 -4.63
N TYR A 122 9.20 14.05 -5.38
CA TYR A 122 9.13 15.09 -6.41
C TYR A 122 8.57 16.43 -5.93
N LEU A 123 7.65 16.43 -4.96
CA LEU A 123 6.86 17.62 -4.62
C LEU A 123 7.28 18.28 -3.30
N ALA A 124 7.83 17.52 -2.34
CA ALA A 124 8.25 18.09 -1.06
C ALA A 124 9.62 18.75 -1.18
N ARG A 125 9.87 19.81 -0.39
CA ARG A 125 11.20 20.42 -0.30
C ARG A 125 12.25 19.38 0.08
N LYS A 126 13.44 19.47 -0.53
CA LYS A 126 14.53 18.50 -0.31
C LYS A 126 15.02 18.48 1.15
N ASP A 127 14.92 19.60 1.84
CA ASP A 127 15.34 19.80 3.23
C ASP A 127 14.21 19.60 4.26
N SER A 128 13.10 18.98 3.86
CA SER A 128 11.99 18.66 4.77
C SER A 128 12.45 17.68 5.85
N LYS A 129 12.39 18.10 7.12
CA LYS A 129 12.80 17.31 8.29
C LYS A 129 11.65 16.93 9.23
N ASN A 130 10.46 17.52 9.04
CA ASN A 130 9.32 17.29 9.91
C ASN A 130 8.12 16.81 9.09
N VAL A 131 7.36 15.87 9.63
CA VAL A 131 6.12 15.36 9.03
C VAL A 131 4.97 15.46 10.03
N GLY A 132 3.82 15.93 9.57
CA GLY A 132 2.55 15.85 10.30
C GLY A 132 1.70 14.71 9.78
N ILE A 133 1.10 13.94 10.68
CA ILE A 133 0.27 12.78 10.39
C ILE A 133 -1.09 12.98 11.07
N PHE A 134 -2.16 12.88 10.28
CA PHE A 134 -3.54 12.95 10.76
C PHE A 134 -4.22 11.59 10.52
N GLY A 135 -4.59 10.92 11.61
CA GLY A 135 -5.02 9.53 11.65
C GLY A 135 -3.84 8.57 11.84
N ALA A 136 -3.93 7.72 12.85
CA ALA A 136 -2.87 6.80 13.30
C ALA A 136 -3.15 5.33 12.94
N GLY A 137 -3.85 5.11 11.82
CA GLY A 137 -4.25 3.79 11.32
C GLY A 137 -3.15 3.03 10.57
N VAL A 138 -3.54 1.93 9.93
CA VAL A 138 -2.61 1.06 9.16
C VAL A 138 -1.88 1.83 8.07
N GLN A 139 -2.60 2.67 7.30
CA GLN A 139 -2.00 3.43 6.21
C GLN A 139 -0.98 4.45 6.70
N ALA A 140 -1.21 5.08 7.86
CA ALA A 140 -0.29 6.07 8.42
C ALA A 140 1.12 5.51 8.64
N ARG A 141 1.23 4.20 8.95
CA ARG A 141 2.51 3.53 9.19
C ARG A 141 3.33 3.49 7.90
N THR A 142 2.74 2.99 6.81
CA THR A 142 3.43 2.89 5.52
C THR A 142 3.64 4.25 4.86
N GLN A 143 2.76 5.21 5.11
CA GLN A 143 2.96 6.61 4.72
C GLN A 143 4.22 7.20 5.36
N LEU A 144 4.36 7.07 6.68
CA LEU A 144 5.56 7.55 7.39
C LEU A 144 6.82 6.81 6.93
N MET A 145 6.77 5.48 6.80
CA MET A 145 7.89 4.69 6.26
C MET A 145 8.33 5.20 4.88
N ALA A 146 7.37 5.49 3.99
CA ALA A 146 7.67 5.97 2.64
C ALA A 146 8.29 7.38 2.65
N MET A 147 7.80 8.28 3.50
CA MET A 147 8.37 9.63 3.65
C MET A 147 9.80 9.58 4.20
N CYS A 148 10.06 8.75 5.22
CA CYS A 148 11.40 8.51 5.77
C CYS A 148 12.34 7.85 4.74
N ALA A 149 11.81 7.06 3.79
CA ALA A 149 12.63 6.44 2.75
C ALA A 149 13.11 7.45 1.68
N VAL A 150 12.45 8.60 1.53
CA VAL A 150 12.76 9.59 0.48
C VAL A 150 13.22 10.95 1.02
N ARG A 151 13.13 11.18 2.33
CA ARG A 151 13.57 12.40 3.02
C ARG A 151 14.24 12.05 4.35
N GLU A 152 15.17 12.89 4.77
CA GLU A 152 15.79 12.83 6.09
C GLU A 152 14.85 13.44 7.14
N ILE A 153 13.70 12.79 7.34
CA ILE A 153 12.78 13.16 8.42
C ILE A 153 13.52 13.00 9.76
N ARG A 154 13.27 13.89 10.71
CA ARG A 154 13.84 13.89 12.06
C ARG A 154 12.76 13.91 13.14
N LYS A 155 11.55 14.36 12.81
CA LYS A 155 10.42 14.42 13.73
C LYS A 155 9.11 14.12 13.01
N ALA A 156 8.32 13.24 13.59
CA ALA A 156 6.93 13.01 13.20
C ALA A 156 6.00 13.51 14.30
N LEU A 157 4.98 14.28 13.92
CA LEU A 157 3.90 14.73 14.79
C LEU A 157 2.64 13.98 14.36
N VAL A 158 2.00 13.26 15.29
CA VAL A 158 0.81 12.46 15.00
C VAL A 158 -0.40 12.98 15.78
N HIS A 159 -1.53 13.07 15.11
CA HIS A 159 -2.83 13.36 15.69
C HIS A 159 -3.82 12.27 15.28
N ASP A 160 -4.63 11.78 16.22
CA ASP A 160 -5.78 10.91 15.98
C ASP A 160 -6.91 11.35 16.91
N VAL A 161 -8.16 11.13 16.49
CA VAL A 161 -9.34 11.43 17.31
C VAL A 161 -9.41 10.53 18.55
N VAL A 162 -8.75 9.36 18.52
CA VAL A 162 -8.53 8.48 19.66
C VAL A 162 -7.07 8.59 20.09
N LYS A 163 -6.83 9.25 21.23
CA LYS A 163 -5.48 9.58 21.72
C LYS A 163 -4.57 8.36 21.84
N GLU A 164 -5.11 7.25 22.33
CA GLU A 164 -4.40 5.99 22.55
C GLU A 164 -3.85 5.41 21.23
N ARG A 165 -4.52 5.66 20.10
CA ARG A 165 -4.03 5.25 18.77
C ARG A 165 -2.81 6.06 18.35
N ALA A 166 -2.81 7.37 18.61
CA ALA A 166 -1.67 8.24 18.33
C ALA A 166 -0.46 7.88 19.21
N GLU A 167 -0.68 7.60 20.49
CA GLU A 167 0.37 7.18 21.43
C GLU A 167 0.96 5.81 21.04
N SER A 168 0.11 4.84 20.72
CA SER A 168 0.53 3.51 20.25
C SER A 168 1.32 3.60 18.94
N PHE A 169 0.83 4.38 17.98
CA PHE A 169 1.54 4.65 16.73
C PHE A 169 2.92 5.26 16.96
N ALA A 170 3.02 6.28 17.81
CA ALA A 170 4.30 6.94 18.10
C ALA A 170 5.30 5.98 18.74
N SER A 171 4.84 5.15 19.69
CA SER A 171 5.67 4.13 20.37
C SER A 171 6.14 3.02 19.40
N GLU A 172 5.27 2.55 18.52
CA GLU A 172 5.59 1.51 17.54
C GLU A 172 6.55 2.03 16.46
N MET A 173 6.20 3.17 15.84
CA MET A 173 6.94 3.68 14.68
C MET A 173 8.30 4.27 15.03
N SER A 174 8.47 4.86 16.22
CA SER A 174 9.79 5.31 16.70
C SER A 174 10.78 4.15 16.77
N LYS A 175 10.35 2.99 17.29
CA LYS A 175 11.17 1.76 17.35
C LYS A 175 11.50 1.22 15.96
N ILE A 176 10.50 1.10 15.09
CA ILE A 176 10.68 0.54 13.73
C ILE A 176 11.65 1.40 12.90
N LEU A 177 11.49 2.72 12.97
CA LEU A 177 12.28 3.66 12.18
C LEU A 177 13.59 4.07 12.88
N LYS A 178 13.86 3.55 14.07
CA LYS A 178 15.03 3.86 14.90
C LYS A 178 15.18 5.36 15.20
N TYR A 179 14.05 6.08 15.33
CA TYR A 179 14.05 7.43 15.89
C TYR A 179 14.15 7.34 17.41
N GLN A 180 15.15 8.02 17.98
CA GLN A 180 15.22 8.33 19.42
C GLN A 180 14.49 9.64 19.69
#